data_AF-A0A653CW00-F1
#
_entry.id   AF-A0A653CW00-F1
#
_cell.length_a   1.000
_cell.length_b   1.000
_cell.length_c   1.000
_cell.angle_alpha   90.00
_cell.angle_beta   90.00
_cell.angle_gamma   90.00
#
_symmetry.space_group_name_H-M   'P 1'
#
loop_
_entity.id
_entity.type
_entity.pdbx_description
1 polymer ?
#
loop_
_entity_poly.entity_id
_entity_poly.type
_entity_poly.pdbx_seq_one_letter_code
_entity_poly.pdbx_strand_id
1 'polypeptide(L)'
;MENLPVEIIEKVLISPKISVEDMIHFSLTCHHFQNIVMNSNKIWKTKLFQKWPTLKSVLEQKHIIFQHEVRYIYELKKRTRLMLEKMPPKFYKKYEISDSDLHEWSIILHEREEVYNYLVLDLMEIVNTDEPINSVEVVPLNTPGNKTLQYYASKVLRFIRQLHLSKVWKNYISLPPQRQILEVGAVFVAQWCQPNVEVTVEDVTAKLDQIAEEVKEVLKTQHPNHSLFKATQE
;
A
#
# COMPACT_ATOMS: atom_id res chain seq x y z
N MET A 1 8.46 -25.07 -25.49
CA MET A 1 8.84 -24.39 -24.24
C MET A 1 9.83 -25.20 -23.42
N GLU A 2 9.74 -26.53 -23.37
CA GLU A 2 10.65 -27.38 -22.56
C GLU A 2 12.12 -27.39 -23.03
N ASN A 3 12.39 -27.00 -24.29
CA ASN A 3 13.76 -26.88 -24.82
C ASN A 3 14.36 -25.47 -24.66
N LEU A 4 13.64 -24.54 -24.03
CA LEU A 4 14.16 -23.19 -23.80
C LEU A 4 15.08 -23.17 -22.57
N PRO A 5 16.17 -22.39 -22.59
CA PRO A 5 16.97 -22.15 -21.39
C PRO A 5 16.13 -21.57 -20.25
N VAL A 6 16.44 -21.95 -19.01
CA VAL A 6 15.71 -21.51 -17.81
C VAL A 6 15.66 -19.98 -17.74
N GLU A 7 16.75 -19.29 -18.10
CA GLU A 7 16.85 -17.83 -18.06
C GLU A 7 15.87 -17.15 -19.02
N ILE A 8 15.55 -17.79 -20.15
CA ILE A 8 14.56 -17.29 -21.10
C ILE A 8 13.15 -17.47 -20.54
N ILE A 9 12.87 -18.63 -19.93
CA ILE A 9 11.60 -18.88 -19.24
C ILE A 9 11.41 -17.86 -18.10
N GLU A 10 12.43 -17.63 -17.27
CA GLU A 10 12.39 -16.61 -16.23
C GLU A 10 12.09 -15.22 -16.78
N LYS A 11 12.77 -14.82 -17.87
CA LYS A 11 12.54 -13.52 -18.53
C LYS A 11 11.11 -13.36 -19.03
N VAL A 12 10.53 -14.41 -19.58
CA VAL A 12 9.12 -14.42 -20.00
C VAL A 12 8.23 -14.26 -18.77
N LEU A 13 8.45 -15.08 -17.73
CA LEU A 13 7.62 -15.08 -16.53
C LEU A 13 7.65 -13.75 -15.79
N ILE A 14 8.78 -13.04 -15.71
CA ILE A 14 8.84 -11.70 -15.09
C ILE A 14 8.21 -10.59 -15.94
N SER A 15 7.66 -10.88 -17.12
CA SER A 15 6.94 -9.88 -17.92
C SER A 15 5.75 -9.29 -17.14
N PRO A 16 5.55 -7.97 -17.11
CA PRO A 16 4.41 -7.34 -16.45
C PRO A 16 3.03 -7.81 -16.98
N LYS A 17 3.00 -8.39 -18.19
CA LYS A 17 1.77 -8.92 -18.81
C LYS A 17 1.33 -10.27 -18.23
N ILE A 18 2.18 -10.95 -17.47
CA ILE A 18 1.88 -12.24 -16.86
C ILE A 18 1.57 -11.99 -15.38
N SER A 19 0.40 -12.39 -14.91
CA SER A 19 0.03 -12.23 -13.50
C SER A 19 0.72 -13.26 -12.60
N VAL A 20 0.60 -13.11 -11.28
CA VAL A 20 1.08 -14.13 -10.33
C VAL A 20 0.27 -15.42 -10.50
N GLU A 21 -1.01 -15.26 -10.79
CA GLU A 21 -1.97 -16.33 -11.03
C GLU A 21 -1.60 -17.12 -12.30
N ASP A 22 -1.28 -16.44 -13.40
CA ASP A 22 -0.81 -17.07 -14.64
C ASP A 22 0.49 -17.85 -14.43
N MET A 23 1.42 -17.27 -13.66
CA MET A 23 2.69 -17.90 -13.30
C MET A 23 2.46 -19.18 -12.47
N ILE A 24 1.51 -19.15 -11.53
CA ILE A 24 1.14 -20.35 -10.75
C ILE A 24 0.52 -21.39 -11.68
N HIS A 25 -0.44 -21.03 -12.55
CA HIS A 25 -1.02 -21.98 -13.50
C HIS A 25 0.04 -22.59 -14.44
N PHE A 26 0.98 -21.79 -14.93
CA PHE A 26 2.12 -22.26 -15.72
C PHE A 26 2.94 -23.30 -14.95
N SER A 27 3.21 -23.06 -13.65
CA SER A 27 3.94 -23.99 -12.79
C SER A 27 3.24 -25.34 -12.60
N LEU A 28 1.91 -25.39 -12.77
CA LEU A 28 1.12 -26.61 -12.61
C LEU A 28 1.10 -27.49 -13.86
N THR A 29 1.65 -27.03 -14.99
CA THR A 29 1.59 -27.78 -16.25
C THR A 29 2.60 -28.94 -16.33
N CYS A 30 3.80 -28.81 -15.72
CA CYS A 30 4.77 -29.90 -15.62
C CYS A 30 5.77 -29.70 -14.47
N HIS A 31 6.43 -30.79 -14.04
CA HIS A 31 7.42 -30.75 -12.95
C HIS A 31 8.61 -29.83 -13.24
N HIS A 32 9.03 -29.72 -14.50
CA HIS A 32 10.13 -28.84 -14.88
C HIS A 32 9.79 -27.37 -14.62
N PHE A 33 8.61 -26.91 -15.05
CA PHE A 33 8.15 -25.54 -14.82
C PHE A 33 7.79 -25.30 -13.36
N GLN A 34 7.22 -26.29 -12.67
CA GLN A 34 7.04 -26.24 -11.23
C GLN A 34 8.36 -25.95 -10.53
N ASN A 35 9.41 -26.68 -10.86
CA ASN A 35 10.73 -26.52 -10.26
C ASN A 35 11.34 -25.13 -10.54
N ILE A 36 11.18 -24.60 -11.76
CA ILE A 36 11.65 -23.24 -12.11
C ILE A 36 10.92 -22.18 -11.28
N VAL A 37 9.58 -22.22 -11.27
CA VAL A 37 8.78 -21.20 -10.57
C VAL A 37 8.98 -21.28 -9.06
N MET A 38 8.97 -22.47 -8.47
CA MET A 38 9.03 -22.62 -7.01
C MET A 38 10.41 -22.28 -6.44
N ASN A 39 11.49 -22.46 -7.21
CA ASN A 39 12.85 -22.21 -6.72
C ASN A 39 13.44 -20.84 -7.13
N SER A 40 12.80 -20.10 -8.06
CA SER A 40 13.32 -18.80 -8.49
C SER A 40 12.82 -17.66 -7.60
N ASN A 41 13.59 -17.33 -6.56
CA ASN A 41 13.29 -16.19 -5.70
C ASN A 41 13.25 -14.86 -6.48
N LYS A 42 14.01 -14.76 -7.58
CA LYS A 42 14.03 -13.61 -8.48
C LYS A 42 12.68 -13.38 -9.15
N ILE A 43 12.03 -14.44 -9.63
CA ILE A 43 10.69 -14.35 -10.24
C ILE A 43 9.70 -13.81 -9.20
N TRP A 44 9.65 -14.42 -8.01
CA TRP A 44 8.72 -14.01 -6.95
C TRP A 44 8.97 -12.58 -6.47
N LYS A 45 10.23 -12.18 -6.26
CA LYS A 45 10.61 -10.80 -5.90
C LYS A 45 10.11 -9.80 -6.95
N THR A 46 10.37 -10.10 -8.22
CA THR A 46 9.99 -9.22 -9.32
C THR A 46 8.47 -9.10 -9.43
N LYS A 47 7.75 -10.23 -9.33
CA LYS A 47 6.29 -10.25 -9.36
C LYS A 47 5.64 -9.53 -8.20
N LEU A 48 6.19 -9.69 -7.00
CA LEU A 48 5.73 -8.96 -5.82
C LEU A 48 5.78 -7.45 -6.07
N PHE A 49 6.92 -6.91 -6.52
CA PHE A 49 7.06 -5.47 -6.73
C PHE A 49 6.38 -4.93 -7.99
N GLN A 50 6.10 -5.79 -8.96
CA GLN A 50 5.21 -5.42 -10.07
C GLN A 50 3.77 -5.24 -9.59
N LYS A 51 3.28 -6.15 -8.74
CA LYS A 51 1.90 -6.10 -8.22
C LYS A 51 1.72 -5.05 -7.12
N TRP A 52 2.72 -4.88 -6.25
CA TRP A 52 2.71 -3.95 -5.13
C TRP A 52 4.03 -3.16 -5.05
N PRO A 53 4.21 -2.12 -5.89
CA PRO A 53 5.45 -1.34 -5.95
C PRO A 53 5.85 -0.69 -4.63
N THR A 54 4.87 -0.28 -3.82
CA THR A 54 5.09 0.37 -2.52
C THR A 54 5.78 -0.54 -1.51
N LEU A 55 5.70 -1.87 -1.66
CA LEU A 55 6.40 -2.82 -0.79
C LEU A 55 7.91 -2.88 -1.04
N LYS A 56 8.39 -2.27 -2.14
CA LYS A 56 9.82 -2.24 -2.45
C LYS A 56 10.63 -1.55 -1.36
N SER A 57 10.17 -0.41 -0.86
CA SER A 57 10.85 0.32 0.23
C SER A 57 10.95 -0.47 1.53
N VAL A 58 10.01 -1.40 1.76
CA VAL A 58 9.93 -2.21 2.99
C VAL A 58 10.73 -3.50 2.89
N LEU A 59 10.72 -4.15 1.73
CA LEU A 59 11.19 -5.53 1.58
C LEU A 59 12.45 -5.69 0.73
N GLU A 60 12.85 -4.69 -0.06
CA GLU A 60 13.91 -4.86 -1.06
C GLU A 60 15.26 -5.31 -0.47
N GLN A 61 15.59 -4.78 0.71
CA GLN A 61 16.82 -5.05 1.44
C GLN A 61 16.72 -6.30 2.34
N LYS A 62 15.54 -6.89 2.51
CA LYS A 62 15.36 -8.06 3.37
C LYS A 62 15.82 -9.34 2.64
N HIS A 63 16.59 -10.17 3.34
CA HIS A 63 16.98 -11.50 2.87
C HIS A 63 15.87 -12.52 3.18
N ILE A 64 14.81 -12.51 2.37
CA ILE A 64 13.63 -13.37 2.55
C ILE A 64 13.33 -14.21 1.31
N ILE A 65 12.49 -15.23 1.51
CA ILE A 65 11.90 -16.04 0.44
C ILE A 65 10.62 -15.35 0.00
N PHE A 66 10.67 -14.66 -1.14
CA PHE A 66 9.56 -13.84 -1.65
C PHE A 66 8.32 -14.66 -1.99
N GLN A 67 8.48 -15.94 -2.31
CA GLN A 67 7.36 -16.86 -2.48
C GLN A 67 6.51 -16.97 -1.21
N HIS A 68 7.16 -17.15 -0.05
CA HIS A 68 6.47 -17.24 1.24
C HIS A 68 5.78 -15.92 1.57
N GLU A 69 6.39 -14.80 1.20
CA GLU A 69 5.82 -13.48 1.43
C GLU A 69 4.57 -13.24 0.58
N VAL A 70 4.64 -13.53 -0.72
CA VAL A 70 3.48 -13.45 -1.63
C VAL A 70 2.36 -14.35 -1.11
N ARG A 71 2.67 -15.58 -0.73
CA ARG A 71 1.68 -16.51 -0.15
C ARG A 71 1.03 -15.93 1.10
N TYR A 72 1.81 -15.39 2.03
CA TYR A 72 1.29 -14.78 3.25
C TYR A 72 0.36 -13.59 2.95
N ILE A 73 0.71 -12.74 1.98
CA ILE A 73 -0.14 -11.62 1.56
C ILE A 73 -1.51 -12.11 1.05
N TYR A 74 -1.55 -13.16 0.22
CA TYR A 74 -2.83 -13.73 -0.24
C TYR A 74 -3.63 -14.38 0.89
N GLU A 75 -2.97 -15.09 1.81
CA GLU A 75 -3.61 -15.69 2.99
C GLU A 75 -4.21 -14.60 3.89
N LEU A 76 -3.47 -13.51 4.11
CA LEU A 76 -3.90 -12.34 4.88
C LEU A 76 -5.07 -11.62 4.20
N LYS A 77 -5.03 -11.44 2.87
CA LYS A 77 -6.14 -10.87 2.08
C LYS A 77 -7.42 -11.70 2.24
N LYS A 78 -7.31 -13.03 2.15
CA LYS A 78 -8.45 -13.93 2.40
C LYS A 78 -9.00 -13.78 3.81
N ARG A 79 -8.14 -13.73 4.82
CA ARG A 79 -8.55 -13.54 6.23
C ARG A 79 -9.22 -12.19 6.44
N THR A 80 -8.68 -11.12 5.87
CA THR A 80 -9.22 -9.76 5.91
C THR A 80 -10.63 -9.70 5.34
N ARG A 81 -10.86 -10.30 4.17
CA ARG A 81 -12.21 -10.40 3.57
C ARG A 81 -13.18 -11.15 4.49
N LEU A 82 -12.80 -12.32 5.02
CA LEU A 82 -13.65 -13.09 5.94
C LEU A 82 -13.98 -12.34 7.24
N MET A 83 -13.06 -11.51 7.74
CA MET A 83 -13.31 -10.68 8.92
C MET A 83 -14.27 -9.54 8.61
N LEU A 84 -14.06 -8.83 7.50
CA LEU A 84 -14.96 -7.77 7.04
C LEU A 84 -16.38 -8.28 6.77
N GLU A 85 -16.51 -9.49 6.21
CA GLU A 85 -17.81 -10.10 5.94
C GLU A 85 -18.64 -10.36 7.22
N LYS A 86 -17.97 -10.55 8.36
CA LYS A 86 -18.62 -10.75 9.66
C LYS A 86 -19.01 -9.44 10.36
N MET A 87 -18.53 -8.30 9.87
CA MET A 87 -18.77 -7.00 10.50
C MET A 87 -20.22 -6.50 10.38
N PRO A 88 -20.89 -6.56 9.21
CA PRO A 88 -22.27 -6.09 9.09
C PRO A 88 -23.23 -6.70 10.11
N PRO A 89 -23.36 -8.04 10.24
CA PRO A 89 -24.30 -8.61 11.20
C PRO A 89 -23.94 -8.27 12.67
N LYS A 90 -22.65 -8.03 12.97
CA LYS A 90 -22.17 -7.68 14.31
C LYS A 90 -22.44 -6.21 14.68
N PHE A 91 -22.39 -5.30 13.69
CA PHE A 91 -22.32 -3.87 13.94
C PHE A 91 -23.41 -3.02 13.27
N TYR A 92 -24.31 -3.59 12.46
CA TYR A 92 -25.32 -2.79 11.73
C TYR A 92 -26.24 -1.94 12.62
N LYS A 93 -26.45 -2.33 13.88
CA LYS A 93 -27.26 -1.58 14.86
C LYS A 93 -26.48 -0.49 15.59
N LYS A 94 -25.15 -0.49 15.47
CA LYS A 94 -24.31 0.48 16.18
C LYS A 94 -24.23 1.76 15.36
N TYR A 95 -24.46 2.89 16.03
CA TYR A 95 -24.24 4.21 15.43
C TYR A 95 -22.76 4.42 15.10
N GLU A 96 -21.86 4.02 16.00
CA GLU A 96 -20.41 4.08 15.82
C GLU A 96 -19.73 2.77 16.24
N ILE A 97 -18.64 2.44 15.54
CA ILE A 97 -17.76 1.31 15.85
C ILE A 97 -16.59 1.89 16.64
N SER A 98 -16.38 1.41 17.87
CA SER A 98 -15.28 1.88 18.71
C SER A 98 -13.97 1.13 18.42
N ASP A 99 -12.86 1.66 18.90
CA ASP A 99 -11.55 1.00 18.81
C ASP A 99 -11.55 -0.39 19.48
N SER A 100 -12.30 -0.55 20.58
CA SER A 100 -12.45 -1.85 21.25
C SER A 100 -13.17 -2.88 20.39
N ASP A 101 -14.11 -2.45 19.55
CA ASP A 101 -14.80 -3.34 18.60
C ASP A 101 -13.87 -3.89 17.51
N LEU A 102 -12.77 -3.18 17.25
CA LEU A 102 -11.76 -3.49 16.24
C LEU A 102 -10.51 -4.16 16.83
N HIS A 103 -10.52 -4.54 18.11
CA HIS A 103 -9.34 -5.10 18.78
C HIS A 103 -8.74 -6.33 18.07
N GLU A 104 -9.55 -7.18 17.45
CA GLU A 104 -9.07 -8.33 16.66
C GLU A 104 -8.09 -7.91 15.54
N TRP A 105 -8.28 -6.75 14.93
CA TRP A 105 -7.37 -6.20 13.92
C TRP A 105 -6.03 -5.77 14.52
N SER A 106 -6.04 -5.29 15.76
CA SER A 106 -4.80 -4.96 16.46
C SER A 106 -3.96 -6.21 16.71
N ILE A 107 -4.57 -7.37 17.00
CA ILE A 107 -3.84 -8.62 17.19
C ILE A 107 -3.09 -9.01 15.90
N ILE A 108 -3.76 -8.89 14.76
CA ILE A 108 -3.17 -9.20 13.44
C ILE A 108 -2.00 -8.26 13.14
N LEU A 109 -2.13 -6.96 13.42
CA LEU A 109 -1.04 -5.99 13.23
C LEU A 109 0.24 -6.33 14.00
N HIS A 110 0.14 -7.07 15.11
CA HIS A 110 1.29 -7.48 15.91
C HIS A 110 1.87 -8.83 15.49
N GLU A 111 1.32 -9.52 14.48
CA GLU A 111 1.87 -10.79 13.98
C GLU A 111 3.26 -10.59 13.35
N ARG A 112 3.42 -9.55 12.52
CA ARG A 112 4.70 -9.15 11.90
C ARG A 112 4.75 -7.64 11.65
N GLU A 113 5.96 -7.10 11.54
CA GLU A 113 6.19 -5.67 11.28
C GLU A 113 5.54 -5.20 9.97
N GLU A 114 5.55 -6.04 8.94
CA GLU A 114 5.12 -5.69 7.59
C GLU A 114 3.61 -5.77 7.38
N VAL A 115 2.88 -6.42 8.31
CA VAL A 115 1.43 -6.66 8.21
C VAL A 115 0.65 -5.36 8.05
N TYR A 116 1.10 -4.27 8.68
CA TYR A 116 0.52 -2.95 8.48
C TYR A 116 0.45 -2.57 6.99
N ASN A 117 1.57 -2.70 6.27
CA ASN A 117 1.64 -2.34 4.85
C ASN A 117 0.71 -3.21 4.00
N TYR A 118 0.63 -4.52 4.31
CA TYR A 118 -0.21 -5.45 3.57
C TYR A 118 -1.70 -5.19 3.79
N LEU A 119 -2.11 -4.92 5.04
CA LEU A 119 -3.48 -4.57 5.35
C LEU A 119 -3.88 -3.24 4.73
N VAL A 120 -3.03 -2.22 4.79
CA VAL A 120 -3.31 -0.92 4.16
C VAL A 120 -3.51 -1.08 2.66
N LEU A 121 -2.64 -1.84 1.97
CA LEU A 121 -2.80 -2.12 0.53
C LEU A 121 -4.14 -2.79 0.21
N ASP A 122 -4.46 -3.85 0.94
CA ASP A 122 -5.68 -4.63 0.68
C ASP A 122 -6.97 -3.84 1.00
N LEU A 123 -6.96 -3.06 2.08
CA LEU A 123 -8.10 -2.23 2.47
C LEU A 123 -8.28 -1.03 1.52
N MET A 124 -7.19 -0.38 1.11
CA MET A 124 -7.23 0.68 0.11
C MET A 124 -7.80 0.19 -1.22
N GLU A 125 -7.46 -1.04 -1.64
CA GLU A 125 -8.04 -1.68 -2.82
C GLU A 125 -9.57 -1.77 -2.72
N ILE A 126 -10.12 -2.22 -1.58
CA ILE A 126 -11.59 -2.24 -1.37
C ILE A 126 -12.16 -0.83 -1.41
N VAL A 127 -11.61 0.06 -0.58
CA VAL A 127 -12.18 1.39 -0.31
C VAL A 127 -12.25 2.23 -1.58
N ASN A 128 -11.23 2.14 -2.43
CA ASN A 128 -11.11 2.93 -3.66
C ASN A 128 -11.62 2.19 -4.91
N THR A 129 -12.33 1.06 -4.75
CA THR A 129 -12.97 0.39 -5.89
C THR A 129 -14.18 1.21 -6.37
N ASP A 130 -14.12 1.71 -7.60
CA ASP A 130 -15.22 2.44 -8.24
C ASP A 130 -16.07 1.58 -9.19
N GLU A 131 -15.90 0.25 -9.14
CA GLU A 131 -16.68 -0.68 -9.97
C GLU A 131 -18.18 -0.56 -9.68
N PRO A 132 -19.02 -0.23 -10.68
CA PRO A 132 -20.46 -0.10 -10.48
C PRO A 132 -21.09 -1.49 -10.34
N ILE A 133 -21.94 -1.65 -9.33
CA ILE A 133 -22.74 -2.86 -9.16
C ILE A 133 -24.04 -2.70 -9.95
N ASN A 134 -24.07 -3.28 -11.14
CA ASN A 134 -25.24 -3.25 -12.04
C ASN A 134 -26.10 -4.50 -11.85
N SER A 135 -26.62 -4.72 -10.64
CA SER A 135 -27.52 -5.84 -10.35
C SER A 135 -28.75 -5.39 -9.60
N VAL A 136 -29.90 -5.98 -9.94
CA VAL A 136 -31.18 -5.82 -9.24
C VAL A 136 -31.37 -6.92 -8.17
N GLU A 137 -30.48 -7.91 -8.15
CA GLU A 137 -30.51 -9.04 -7.21
C GLU A 137 -29.71 -8.75 -5.93
N VAL A 138 -29.79 -9.69 -4.97
CA VAL A 138 -28.94 -9.66 -3.78
C VAL A 138 -27.49 -9.90 -4.20
N VAL A 139 -26.65 -8.88 -3.98
CA VAL A 139 -25.24 -8.92 -4.38
C VAL A 139 -24.40 -9.47 -3.22
N PRO A 140 -23.50 -10.45 -3.47
CA PRO A 140 -22.56 -10.91 -2.47
C PRO A 140 -21.79 -9.74 -1.83
N LEU A 141 -21.52 -9.84 -0.53
CA LEU A 141 -20.88 -8.76 0.20
C LEU A 141 -19.46 -8.46 -0.32
N ASN A 142 -18.77 -9.48 -0.83
CA ASN A 142 -17.42 -9.39 -1.40
C ASN A 142 -17.38 -8.93 -2.86
N THR A 143 -18.53 -8.59 -3.46
CA THR A 143 -18.55 -8.02 -4.80
C THR A 143 -17.82 -6.67 -4.82
N PRO A 144 -16.90 -6.44 -5.77
CA PRO A 144 -16.25 -5.15 -5.97
C PRO A 144 -17.26 -4.00 -6.00
N GLY A 145 -16.93 -2.89 -5.33
CA GLY A 145 -17.81 -1.71 -5.25
C GLY A 145 -18.94 -1.79 -4.21
N ASN A 146 -19.04 -2.88 -3.44
CA ASN A 146 -20.09 -3.02 -2.42
C ASN A 146 -19.91 -1.98 -1.30
N LYS A 147 -20.86 -1.04 -1.18
CA LYS A 147 -20.77 0.10 -0.24
C LYS A 147 -20.74 -0.32 1.22
N THR A 148 -21.39 -1.43 1.59
CA THR A 148 -21.33 -1.96 2.96
C THR A 148 -19.93 -2.46 3.27
N LEU A 149 -19.30 -3.21 2.36
CA LEU A 149 -17.93 -3.68 2.54
C LEU A 149 -16.94 -2.51 2.56
N GLN A 150 -17.09 -1.54 1.66
CA GLN A 150 -16.26 -0.32 1.62
C GLN A 150 -16.35 0.49 2.91
N TYR A 151 -17.55 0.63 3.48
CA TYR A 151 -17.74 1.30 4.75
C TYR A 151 -16.95 0.63 5.87
N TYR A 152 -17.11 -0.68 6.06
CA TYR A 152 -16.39 -1.41 7.11
C TYR A 152 -14.87 -1.45 6.86
N ALA A 153 -14.44 -1.60 5.61
CA ALA A 153 -13.03 -1.52 5.25
C ALA A 153 -12.43 -0.15 5.59
N SER A 154 -13.16 0.95 5.34
CA SER A 154 -12.71 2.30 5.70
C SER A 154 -12.60 2.50 7.21
N LYS A 155 -13.54 1.93 8.00
CA LYS A 155 -13.46 1.96 9.48
C LYS A 155 -12.22 1.22 9.99
N VAL A 156 -11.94 0.04 9.45
CA VAL A 156 -10.74 -0.74 9.79
C VAL A 156 -9.47 -0.01 9.35
N LEU A 157 -9.45 0.52 8.12
CA LEU A 157 -8.31 1.26 7.57
C LEU A 157 -7.95 2.46 8.44
N ARG A 158 -8.96 3.24 8.85
CA ARG A 158 -8.78 4.35 9.79
C ARG A 158 -8.15 3.88 11.10
N PHE A 159 -8.71 2.83 11.70
CA PHE A 159 -8.22 2.29 12.97
C PHE A 159 -6.75 1.85 12.88
N ILE A 160 -6.38 1.05 11.87
CA ILE A 160 -5.01 0.55 11.73
C ILE A 160 -4.01 1.68 11.44
N ARG A 161 -4.40 2.67 10.62
CA ARG A 161 -3.56 3.85 10.32
C ARG A 161 -3.35 4.68 11.57
N GLN A 162 -4.39 4.90 12.37
CA GLN A 162 -4.28 5.68 13.61
C GLN A 162 -3.41 4.96 14.66
N LEU A 163 -3.49 3.63 14.77
CA LEU A 163 -2.58 2.86 15.62
C LEU A 163 -1.12 3.01 15.17
N HIS A 164 -0.86 2.87 13.87
CA HIS A 164 0.48 3.03 13.31
C HIS A 164 1.02 4.46 13.49
N LEU A 165 0.24 5.46 13.09
CA LEU A 165 0.59 6.88 13.20
C LEU A 165 0.81 7.31 14.64
N SER A 166 0.06 6.75 15.61
CA SER A 166 0.30 7.02 17.03
C SER A 166 1.72 6.64 17.46
N LYS A 167 2.26 5.53 16.92
CA LYS A 167 3.64 5.09 17.18
C LYS A 167 4.66 5.97 16.43
N VAL A 168 4.41 6.24 15.15
CA VAL A 168 5.29 7.08 14.31
C VAL A 168 5.39 8.49 14.88
N TRP A 169 4.25 9.10 15.24
CA TRP A 169 4.18 10.43 15.82
C TRP A 169 4.98 10.52 17.12
N LYS A 170 4.82 9.57 18.04
CA LYS A 170 5.58 9.52 19.30
C LYS A 170 7.09 9.47 19.06
N ASN A 171 7.53 8.65 18.11
CA ASN A 171 8.94 8.57 17.75
C ASN A 171 9.43 9.90 17.16
N TYR A 172 8.64 10.51 16.28
CA TYR A 172 8.99 11.74 15.60
C TYR A 172 9.11 12.95 16.56
N ILE A 173 8.15 13.15 17.47
CA ILE A 173 8.20 14.27 18.43
C ILE A 173 9.30 14.10 19.48
N SER A 174 9.85 12.89 19.65
CA SER A 174 11.00 12.63 20.51
C SER A 174 12.34 13.05 19.87
N LEU A 175 12.35 13.38 18.58
CA LEU A 175 13.55 13.86 17.89
C LEU A 175 13.94 15.27 18.38
N PRO A 176 15.22 15.68 18.23
CA PRO A 176 15.63 17.06 18.49
C PRO A 176 14.83 18.06 17.63
N PRO A 177 14.54 19.29 18.10
CA PRO A 177 13.72 20.27 17.37
C PRO A 177 14.19 20.54 15.94
N GLN A 178 15.50 20.49 15.68
CA GLN A 178 16.08 20.73 14.35
C GLN A 178 15.73 19.62 13.33
N ARG A 179 15.33 18.44 13.81
CA ARG A 179 14.90 17.31 12.97
C ARG A 179 13.37 17.20 12.88
N GLN A 180 12.63 18.05 13.60
CA GLN A 180 11.17 18.10 13.54
C GLN A 180 10.71 19.05 12.41
N ILE A 181 10.92 18.60 11.17
CA ILE A 181 10.51 19.33 9.97
C ILE A 181 8.98 19.44 9.91
N LEU A 182 8.44 20.66 9.98
CA LEU A 182 6.99 20.93 10.01
C LEU A 182 6.20 20.21 8.91
N GLU A 183 6.77 20.13 7.71
CA GLU A 183 6.17 19.43 6.56
C GLU A 183 5.88 17.95 6.87
N VAL A 184 6.85 17.24 7.45
CA VAL A 184 6.69 15.83 7.85
C VAL A 184 5.58 15.70 8.91
N GLY A 185 5.55 16.62 9.88
CA GLY A 185 4.48 16.66 10.87
C GLY A 185 3.09 16.90 10.25
N ALA A 186 3.00 17.81 9.27
CA ALA A 186 1.76 18.08 8.55
C ALA A 186 1.28 16.88 7.74
N VAL A 187 2.19 16.10 7.15
CA VAL A 187 1.87 14.85 6.46
C VAL A 187 1.25 13.83 7.42
N PHE A 188 1.81 13.67 8.63
CA PHE A 188 1.21 12.77 9.63
C PHE A 188 -0.19 13.20 10.04
N VAL A 189 -0.44 14.50 10.21
CA VAL A 189 -1.78 15.04 10.50
C VAL A 189 -2.73 14.80 9.33
N ALA A 190 -2.28 15.01 8.09
CA ALA A 190 -3.07 14.74 6.89
C ALA A 190 -3.46 13.25 6.80
N GLN A 191 -2.50 12.34 6.97
CA GLN A 191 -2.75 10.89 6.98
C GLN A 191 -3.71 10.47 8.10
N TRP A 192 -3.64 11.12 9.27
CA TRP A 192 -4.54 10.86 10.40
C TRP A 192 -5.99 11.25 10.09
N CYS A 193 -6.18 12.42 9.48
CA CYS A 193 -7.49 12.98 9.15
C CYS A 193 -8.08 12.38 7.87
N GLN A 194 -7.25 11.89 6.95
CA GLN A 194 -7.65 11.38 5.64
C GLN A 194 -7.14 9.94 5.44
N PRO A 195 -7.65 8.97 6.23
CA PRO A 195 -7.14 7.59 6.23
C PRO A 195 -7.41 6.81 4.94
N ASN A 196 -8.24 7.32 4.03
CA ASN A 196 -8.53 6.66 2.76
C ASN A 196 -7.70 7.23 1.60
N VAL A 197 -6.86 8.24 1.85
CA VAL A 197 -6.04 8.91 0.83
C VAL A 197 -4.58 8.55 1.08
N GLU A 198 -3.84 8.28 0.01
CA GLU A 198 -2.40 8.12 0.11
C GLU A 198 -1.74 9.50 0.04
N VAL A 199 -1.06 9.89 1.12
CA VAL A 199 -0.33 11.15 1.22
C VAL A 199 1.07 10.79 1.70
N THR A 200 2.10 11.03 0.90
CA THR A 200 3.49 10.75 1.24
C THR A 200 4.26 12.04 1.50
N VAL A 201 5.37 11.94 2.22
CA VAL A 201 6.26 13.10 2.43
C VAL A 201 6.86 13.51 1.10
N GLU A 202 7.31 12.53 0.32
CA GLU A 202 7.96 12.71 -0.97
C GLU A 202 7.05 13.49 -1.95
N ASP A 203 5.76 13.14 -2.03
CA ASP A 203 4.80 13.83 -2.91
C ASP A 203 4.54 15.27 -2.45
N VAL A 204 4.51 15.52 -1.14
CA VAL A 204 4.30 16.86 -0.59
C VAL A 204 5.56 17.71 -0.81
N THR A 205 6.74 17.18 -0.57
CA THR A 205 8.02 17.86 -0.80
C THR A 205 8.15 18.26 -2.26
N ALA A 206 7.90 17.32 -3.18
CA ALA A 206 7.97 17.59 -4.61
C ALA A 206 7.01 18.70 -5.05
N LYS A 207 5.80 18.75 -4.48
CA LYS A 207 4.82 19.81 -4.78
C LYS A 207 5.26 21.17 -4.21
N LEU A 208 5.82 21.20 -3.01
CA LEU A 208 6.33 22.43 -2.42
C LEU A 208 7.53 22.98 -3.21
N ASP A 209 8.43 22.10 -3.65
CA ASP A 209 9.56 22.46 -4.51
C ASP A 209 9.08 23.01 -5.86
N GLN A 210 8.07 22.39 -6.46
CA GLN A 210 7.45 22.90 -7.68
C GLN A 210 6.89 24.32 -7.49
N ILE A 211 6.12 24.55 -6.42
CA ILE A 211 5.58 25.88 -6.10
C ILE A 211 6.72 26.90 -5.91
N ALA A 212 7.78 26.52 -5.20
CA ALA A 212 8.92 27.39 -5.00
C ALA A 212 9.59 27.78 -6.33
N GLU A 213 9.69 26.85 -7.28
CA GLU A 213 10.24 27.14 -8.61
C GLU A 213 9.32 28.03 -9.44
N GLU A 214 8.01 27.78 -9.43
CA GLU A 214 7.02 28.63 -10.10
C GLU A 214 7.07 30.08 -9.57
N VAL A 215 7.19 30.25 -8.25
CA VAL A 215 7.35 31.57 -7.63
C VAL A 215 8.65 32.25 -8.05
N LYS A 216 9.77 31.51 -8.15
CA LYS A 216 11.04 32.08 -8.63
C LYS A 216 10.92 32.56 -10.07
N GLU A 217 10.27 31.80 -10.95
CA GLU A 217 10.10 32.20 -12.36
C GLU A 217 9.25 33.48 -12.47
N VAL A 218 8.15 33.57 -11.72
CA VAL A 218 7.35 34.81 -11.63
C VAL A 218 8.19 35.96 -11.08
N LEU A 219 8.99 35.72 -10.04
CA LEU A 219 9.83 36.75 -9.42
C LEU A 219 10.95 37.22 -10.36
N LYS A 220 11.53 36.34 -11.19
CA LYS A 220 12.52 36.72 -12.22
C LYS A 220 11.91 37.66 -13.25
N THR A 221 10.67 37.40 -13.68
CA THR A 221 10.00 38.24 -14.69
C THR A 221 9.58 39.60 -14.13
N GLN A 222 9.03 39.64 -12.91
CA GLN A 222 8.50 40.87 -12.31
C GLN A 222 9.57 41.69 -11.57
N HIS A 223 10.53 41.03 -10.94
CA HIS A 223 11.58 41.64 -10.14
C HIS A 223 12.97 41.01 -10.42
N PRO A 224 13.55 41.24 -11.61
CA PRO A 224 14.82 40.60 -12.01
C PRO A 224 16.00 40.87 -11.08
N ASN A 225 16.00 42.00 -10.38
CA ASN A 225 17.07 42.43 -9.48
C ASN A 225 16.90 41.97 -8.02
N HIS A 226 15.96 41.08 -7.74
CA HIS A 226 15.68 40.59 -6.39
C HIS A 226 16.91 39.91 -5.76
N SER A 227 17.14 40.13 -4.46
CA SER A 227 18.33 39.64 -3.74
C SER A 227 18.51 38.12 -3.78
N LEU A 228 17.40 37.38 -3.87
CA LEU A 228 17.38 35.92 -4.02
C LEU A 228 18.19 35.42 -5.24
N PHE A 229 18.26 36.20 -6.33
CA PHE A 229 19.03 35.86 -7.53
C PHE A 229 20.46 36.39 -7.50
N LYS A 230 20.79 37.26 -6.54
CA LYS A 230 22.16 37.75 -6.31
C LYS A 230 22.97 36.77 -5.47
N ALA A 231 22.33 36.07 -4.54
CA ALA A 231 22.95 35.08 -3.67
C ALA A 231 23.38 33.78 -4.38
N THR A 232 23.02 33.60 -5.66
CA THR A 232 23.36 32.40 -6.46
C THR A 232 24.59 32.59 -7.36
N GLN A 233 25.29 33.73 -7.28
CA GLN A 233 26.45 34.08 -8.12
C GLN A 233 27.82 34.02 -7.40
N GLU A 234 27.89 33.43 -6.20
CA GLU A 234 29.15 33.10 -5.50
C GLU A 234 29.39 31.58 -5.44
#